data_AF-A0A5B0FIF3-F1
#
_entry.id   AF-A0A5B0FIF3-F1
#
_cell.length_a   1.000
_cell.length_b   1.000
_cell.length_c   1.000
_cell.angle_alpha   90.00
_cell.angle_beta   90.00
_cell.angle_gamma   90.00
#
_symmetry.space_group_name_H-M   'P 1'
#
loop_
_entity.id
_entity.type
_entity.pdbx_description
1 polymer ?
#
loop_
_entity_poly.entity_id
_entity_poly.type
_entity_poly.pdbx_seq_one_letter_code
_entity_poly.pdbx_strand_id
1 'polypeptide(L)'
;MRDFKKYEVWKIGHEFVMEVEGCGRKTDPEFARFIHISLGSAHEVEYLLMLCRDLTYLHETDYLLLDQKINMIKRKLYHLEKTINKSL
;
A
#
# COMPACT_ATOMS: atom_id res chain seq x y z
N MET A 1 -4.56 -3.94 25.02
CA MET A 1 -4.78 -3.32 23.69
C MET A 1 -3.56 -2.46 23.40
N ARG A 2 -2.78 -2.74 22.35
CA ARG A 2 -1.56 -1.95 22.07
C ARG A 2 -1.96 -0.56 21.57
N ASP A 3 -1.38 0.47 22.15
CA ASP A 3 -1.64 1.86 21.78
C ASP A 3 -0.92 2.18 20.46
N PHE A 4 -1.68 2.27 19.39
CA PHE A 4 -1.17 2.51 18.03
C PHE A 4 -0.87 3.99 17.76
N LYS A 5 -1.15 4.90 18.69
CA LYS A 5 -0.88 6.35 18.55
C LYS A 5 0.61 6.69 18.46
N LYS A 6 1.50 5.73 18.72
CA LYS A 6 2.96 5.93 18.79
C LYS A 6 3.70 5.74 17.46
N TYR A 7 3.02 5.30 16.41
CA TYR A 7 3.65 5.08 15.10
C TYR A 7 3.31 6.24 14.18
N GLU A 8 4.30 7.11 13.91
CA GLU A 8 4.26 8.19 12.90
C GLU A 8 3.72 7.71 11.53
N VAL A 9 3.91 6.43 11.21
CA VAL A 9 3.36 5.77 10.01
C VAL A 9 1.82 5.77 10.00
N TRP A 10 1.17 5.62 11.16
CA TRP A 10 -0.29 5.72 11.29
C TRP A 10 -0.75 7.14 11.01
N LYS A 11 -0.03 8.14 11.52
CA LYS A 11 -0.37 9.54 11.34
C LYS A 11 -0.24 9.96 9.86
N ILE A 12 0.86 9.61 9.20
CA ILE A 12 1.08 9.90 7.78
C ILE A 12 0.08 9.16 6.89
N GLY A 13 -0.21 7.88 7.19
CA GLY A 13 -1.22 7.12 6.45
C GLY A 13 -2.65 7.65 6.67
N HIS A 14 -2.99 8.01 7.91
CA HIS A 14 -4.29 8.57 8.28
C HIS A 14 -4.50 9.97 7.70
N GLU A 15 -3.49 10.82 7.71
CA GLU A 15 -3.51 12.18 7.19
C GLU A 15 -3.60 12.19 5.67
N PHE A 16 -2.87 11.29 4.98
CA PHE A 16 -2.99 11.10 3.52
C PHE A 16 -4.36 10.57 3.10
N VAL A 17 -4.94 9.64 3.87
CA VAL A 17 -6.31 9.14 3.62
C VAL A 17 -7.35 10.23 3.91
N MET A 18 -7.18 11.02 4.96
CA MET A 18 -8.08 12.14 5.28
C MET A 18 -8.02 13.27 4.26
N GLU A 19 -6.84 13.58 3.69
CA GLU A 19 -6.71 14.61 2.65
C GLU A 19 -7.32 14.17 1.31
N VAL A 20 -7.27 12.89 0.96
CA VAL A 20 -7.82 12.36 -0.30
C VAL A 20 -9.33 12.02 -0.18
N GLU A 21 -9.81 11.59 0.99
CA GLU A 21 -11.20 11.13 1.23
C GLU A 21 -12.01 12.05 2.16
N GLY A 22 -11.76 13.36 2.14
CA GLY A 22 -12.50 14.34 2.94
C GLY A 22 -14.00 13.97 3.11
N CYS A 23 -14.42 13.82 4.36
CA CYS A 23 -15.79 13.50 4.81
C CYS A 23 -16.35 12.11 4.46
N GLY A 24 -16.22 11.12 5.36
CA GLY A 24 -17.40 10.32 5.72
C GLY A 24 -17.31 8.80 5.87
N ARG A 25 -16.16 8.14 5.69
CA ARG A 25 -16.13 6.66 5.68
C ARG A 25 -15.77 6.08 7.04
N LYS A 26 -16.82 5.89 7.86
CA LYS A 26 -16.78 5.53 9.29
C LYS A 26 -16.67 4.02 9.57
N THR A 27 -16.41 3.16 8.59
CA THR A 27 -16.49 1.70 8.81
C THR A 27 -15.29 0.94 8.24
N ASP A 28 -14.76 0.03 9.06
CA ASP A 28 -13.64 -0.88 8.74
C ASP A 28 -13.78 -1.65 7.40
N PRO A 29 -14.98 -2.03 6.88
CA PRO A 29 -15.11 -2.73 5.61
C PRO A 29 -14.76 -1.89 4.37
N GLU A 30 -15.08 -0.59 4.36
CA GLU A 30 -14.74 0.27 3.22
C GLU A 30 -13.24 0.52 3.16
N PHE A 31 -12.61 0.70 4.32
CA PHE A 31 -11.16 0.83 4.42
C PHE A 31 -10.46 -0.46 3.99
N ALA A 32 -10.95 -1.64 4.40
CA ALA A 32 -10.45 -2.92 3.92
C ALA A 32 -10.53 -3.04 2.39
N ARG A 33 -11.65 -2.62 1.78
CA ARG A 33 -11.80 -2.58 0.31
C ARG A 33 -10.76 -1.69 -0.35
N PHE A 34 -10.47 -0.52 0.22
CA PHE A 34 -9.42 0.36 -0.31
C PHE A 34 -8.03 -0.25 -0.25
N ILE A 35 -7.68 -0.91 0.86
CA ILE A 35 -6.41 -1.63 0.97
C ILE A 35 -6.33 -2.77 -0.06
N HIS A 36 -7.43 -3.49 -0.27
CA HIS A 36 -7.50 -4.54 -1.29
C HIS A 36 -7.25 -4.00 -2.71
N ILE A 37 -7.91 -2.89 -3.08
CA ILE A 37 -7.68 -2.21 -4.36
C ILE A 37 -6.21 -1.77 -4.48
N SER A 38 -5.66 -1.20 -3.41
CA SER A 38 -4.27 -0.71 -3.40
C SER A 38 -3.26 -1.85 -3.59
N LEU A 39 -3.54 -3.04 -3.03
CA LEU A 39 -2.76 -4.25 -3.29
C LEU A 39 -2.83 -4.66 -4.76
N GLY A 40 -4.01 -4.60 -5.39
CA GLY A 40 -4.18 -4.86 -6.83
C GLY A 40 -3.32 -3.94 -7.68
N SER A 41 -3.43 -2.63 -7.48
CA SER A 41 -2.62 -1.64 -8.20
C SER A 41 -1.11 -1.82 -7.98
N ALA A 42 -0.69 -2.25 -6.78
CA ALA A 42 0.72 -2.53 -6.52
C ALA A 42 1.25 -3.73 -7.33
N HIS A 43 0.43 -4.76 -7.57
CA HIS A 43 0.80 -5.88 -8.46
C HIS A 43 0.86 -5.46 -9.92
N GLU A 44 -0.05 -4.58 -10.38
CA GLU A 44 -0.01 -4.02 -11.73
C GLU A 44 1.29 -3.23 -11.97
N VAL A 45 1.71 -2.42 -10.99
CA VAL A 45 2.97 -1.68 -11.05
C VAL A 45 4.17 -2.63 -11.10
N GLU A 46 4.20 -3.68 -10.28
CA GLU A 46 5.26 -4.70 -10.33
C GLU A 46 5.35 -5.35 -11.72
N TYR A 47 4.21 -5.71 -12.31
CA TYR A 47 4.17 -6.25 -13.67
C TYR A 47 4.70 -5.27 -14.72
N LEU A 48 4.29 -4.01 -14.64
CA LEU A 48 4.78 -2.97 -15.54
C LEU A 48 6.29 -2.73 -15.38
N LEU A 49 6.82 -2.79 -14.15
CA LEU A 49 8.26 -2.68 -13.91
C LEU A 49 9.03 -3.84 -14.56
N MET A 50 8.54 -5.08 -14.43
CA MET A 50 9.12 -6.25 -15.10
C MET A 50 9.09 -6.08 -16.63
N LEU A 51 7.94 -5.67 -17.18
CA LEU A 51 7.80 -5.44 -18.62
C LEU A 51 8.72 -4.33 -19.12
N CYS A 52 8.82 -3.21 -18.41
CA CYS A 52 9.72 -2.11 -18.78
C CYS A 52 11.20 -2.52 -18.75
N ARG A 53 11.60 -3.38 -17.81
CA ARG A 53 12.94 -3.98 -17.79
C ARG A 53 13.15 -4.88 -19.02
N ASP A 54 12.21 -5.78 -19.29
CA ASP A 54 12.32 -6.73 -20.39
C ASP A 54 12.35 -6.03 -21.77
N LEU A 55 11.64 -4.90 -21.90
CA LEU A 55 11.67 -4.03 -23.08
C LEU A 55 12.87 -3.06 -23.09
N THR A 56 13.78 -3.16 -22.13
CA THR A 56 14.98 -2.31 -22.00
C THR A 56 14.69 -0.81 -21.83
N TYR A 57 13.46 -0.46 -21.40
CA TYR A 57 13.08 0.91 -21.05
C TYR A 57 13.52 1.31 -19.64
N LEU A 58 13.90 0.34 -18.81
CA LEU A 58 14.37 0.53 -17.44
C LEU A 58 15.70 -0.19 -17.24
N HIS A 59 16.71 0.53 -16.74
CA HIS A 59 18.00 -0.08 -16.39
C HIS A 59 17.85 -1.03 -15.19
N GLU A 60 18.65 -2.10 -15.17
CA GLU A 60 18.58 -3.14 -14.13
C GLU A 60 18.72 -2.56 -12.72
N THR A 61 19.59 -1.58 -12.52
CA THR A 61 19.79 -0.93 -11.21
C THR A 61 18.53 -0.19 -10.73
N ASP A 62 17.84 0.49 -11.64
CA ASP A 62 16.62 1.22 -11.34
C ASP A 62 15.45 0.25 -11.12
N TYR A 63 15.37 -0.81 -11.93
CA TYR A 63 14.43 -1.91 -11.74
C TYR A 63 14.57 -2.52 -10.35
N LEU A 64 15.77 -2.91 -9.94
CA LEU A 64 16.01 -3.53 -8.63
C LEU A 64 15.61 -2.59 -7.47
N LEU A 65 15.90 -1.30 -7.60
CA LEU A 65 15.51 -0.31 -6.59
C LEU A 65 13.98 -0.17 -6.50
N LEU A 66 13.29 -0.10 -7.63
CA LEU A 66 11.84 0.04 -7.70
C LEU A 66 11.12 -1.24 -7.27
N ASP A 67 11.64 -2.41 -7.65
CA ASP A 67 11.16 -3.72 -7.24
C ASP A 67 11.22 -3.89 -5.71
N GLN A 68 12.33 -3.50 -5.09
CA GLN A 68 12.45 -3.50 -3.63
C GLN A 68 11.41 -2.60 -2.96
N LYS A 69 11.17 -1.40 -3.53
CA LYS A 69 10.18 -0.45 -3.00
C LYS A 69 8.75 -0.99 -3.13
N ILE A 70 8.37 -1.51 -4.29
CA ILE A 70 7.01 -2.03 -4.50
C ILE A 70 6.75 -3.26 -3.64
N ASN A 71 7.75 -4.15 -3.50
CA ASN A 71 7.66 -5.31 -2.60
C ASN A 71 7.53 -4.90 -1.13
N MET A 72 8.23 -3.86 -0.69
CA MET A 72 8.05 -3.31 0.65
C MET A 72 6.63 -2.77 0.86
N ILE A 73 6.08 -2.03 -0.11
CA ILE A 73 4.72 -1.47 -0.04
C ILE A 73 3.69 -2.59 0.03
N LYS A 74 3.77 -3.60 -0.85
CA LYS A 74 2.87 -4.77 -0.83
C LYS A 74 2.87 -5.47 0.52
N ARG A 75 4.05 -5.69 1.13
CA ARG A 75 4.16 -6.31 2.46
C ARG A 75 3.46 -5.48 3.55
N LYS A 76 3.64 -4.15 3.52
CA LYS A 76 2.98 -3.25 4.47
C LYS A 76 1.45 -3.26 4.30
N LEU A 77 0.96 -3.20 3.07
CA LEU A 77 -0.46 -3.25 2.75
C LEU A 77 -1.08 -4.59 3.17
N TYR A 78 -0.41 -5.71 2.90
CA TYR A 78 -0.88 -7.04 3.31
C TYR A 78 -0.98 -7.19 4.84
N HIS A 79 0.01 -6.66 5.57
CA HIS A 79 -0.04 -6.67 7.04
C HIS A 79 -1.17 -5.78 7.57
N LEU A 80 -1.40 -4.63 6.94
CA LEU A 80 -2.48 -3.71 7.29
C LEU A 80 -3.85 -4.33 7.01
N GLU A 81 -4.06 -4.92 5.84
CA GLU A 81 -5.28 -5.65 5.47
C GLU A 81 -5.61 -6.73 6.50
N LYS A 82 -4.61 -7.54 6.87
CA LYS A 82 -4.76 -8.59 7.89
C LYS A 82 -5.10 -8.04 9.28
N THR A 83 -4.65 -6.84 9.61
CA THR A 83 -4.93 -6.19 10.90
C THR A 83 -6.35 -5.65 10.94
N ILE A 84 -6.82 -5.06 9.84
CA ILE A 84 -8.19 -4.55 9.69
C ILE A 84 -9.19 -5.70 9.70
N ASN A 85 -8.94 -6.76 8.92
CA ASN A 85 -9.83 -7.93 8.83
C ASN A 85 -9.91 -8.78 10.11
N LYS A 86 -8.99 -8.58 11.07
CA LYS A 86 -9.07 -9.19 12.41
C LYS A 86 -9.88 -8.36 13.41
N SER A 87 -10.07 -7.08 13.11
CA SER A 87 -10.76 -6.11 13.98
C SER A 87 -12.24 -5.96 13.59
N LEU A 88 -12.59 -6.40 12.38
CA LEU A 88 -13.94 -6.72 11.90
C LEU A 88 -14.47 -8.03 12.49
#